data_AF-A0A8H3H8T1-F1
#
_entry.id   AF-A0A8H3H8T1-F1
#
_cell.length_a   1.000
_cell.length_b   1.000
_cell.length_c   1.000
_cell.angle_alpha   90.00
_cell.angle_beta   90.00
_cell.angle_gamma   90.00
#
_symmetry.space_group_name_H-M   'P 1'
#
loop_
_entity.id
_entity.type
_entity.pdbx_description
1 polymer ?
#
loop_
_entity_poly.entity_id
_entity_poly.type
_entity_poly.pdbx_seq_one_letter_code
_entity_poly.pdbx_strand_id
1 'polypeptide(L)'
;MNTTDPNNLKVDQLIWATPPLHPRDSSYYFEGISGSLVFLVDGYLFKVHPSIFAPQLEPSPKVVNCSSYLHLLVDPDASTTGTGTNDADPVIVINVRAQQFRHLLLALTGRPGDSEYMSLLADGEKDYRHSQATFIRYLDIATLASRLQMINLFSWALSQLTRHINSSCWTPDGTWDKSVIIQVAGLEKSTSEAPEFVYSSFCSVPLRIFLRHVLAPSVRDPSDLCIPLYMIYKDLYYDVETLHDLGIFGWMFVYVLSLGHHSPYWREMLTRDDRSVLYMAQAELTNLAARSDVYTGWLTNPLDPEYNILGRSCDDCSSHCKAVWGLTYGQVGDLNSSEPLKDLRHLVKLPRYRIAFKNAVHGIWPCLNNCGIYVLNQIDWWCDTMGDNFYVLYKHFVEYVGSGLLSSGD
;
A
#
# COMPACT_ATOMS: atom_id res chain seq x y z
N MET A 1 -75.80 10.28 31.17
CA MET A 1 -74.78 9.78 32.11
C MET A 1 -74.17 8.54 31.48
N ASN A 2 -73.04 8.73 30.81
CA ASN A 2 -72.32 7.67 30.10
C ASN A 2 -71.52 6.85 31.10
N THR A 3 -71.85 5.57 31.23
CA THR A 3 -71.06 4.57 31.93
C THR A 3 -70.02 4.01 30.97
N THR A 4 -68.78 4.48 31.10
CA THR A 4 -67.59 3.93 30.45
C THR A 4 -67.22 2.60 31.10
N ASP A 5 -67.21 1.55 30.28
CA ASP A 5 -66.70 0.21 30.57
C ASP A 5 -65.16 0.25 30.69
N PRO A 6 -64.54 -0.21 31.81
CA PRO A 6 -63.11 -0.11 32.03
C PRO A 6 -62.27 -1.22 31.36
N ASN A 7 -62.83 -2.04 30.48
CA ASN A 7 -62.11 -3.20 29.90
C ASN A 7 -61.43 -2.96 28.54
N ASN A 8 -61.16 -1.72 28.14
CA ASN A 8 -60.44 -1.42 26.89
C ASN A 8 -58.94 -1.17 27.08
N LEU A 9 -58.28 -2.03 27.87
CA LEU A 9 -56.82 -2.15 27.85
C LEU A 9 -56.44 -2.83 26.53
N LYS A 10 -56.10 -2.00 25.54
CA LYS A 10 -55.28 -2.40 24.40
C LYS A 10 -54.10 -3.18 24.95
N VAL A 11 -54.09 -4.48 24.66
CA VAL A 11 -52.90 -5.30 24.75
C VAL A 11 -51.97 -4.72 23.71
N ASP A 12 -51.15 -3.76 24.12
CA ASP A 12 -49.96 -3.38 23.39
C ASP A 12 -49.21 -4.68 23.14
N GLN A 13 -49.18 -5.08 21.87
CA GLN A 13 -48.29 -6.09 21.39
C GLN A 13 -46.89 -5.60 21.74
N LEU A 14 -46.35 -6.09 22.86
CA LEU A 14 -44.92 -6.19 23.06
C LEU A 14 -44.43 -7.07 21.90
N ILE A 15 -44.09 -6.42 20.80
CA ILE A 15 -43.19 -6.97 19.80
C ILE A 15 -41.89 -7.14 20.58
N TRP A 16 -41.62 -8.36 21.01
CA TRP A 16 -40.28 -8.75 21.43
C TRP A 16 -39.41 -8.55 20.21
N ALA A 17 -38.78 -7.38 20.12
CA ALA A 17 -37.79 -7.11 19.10
C ALA A 17 -36.74 -8.20 19.26
N THR A 18 -36.71 -9.14 18.32
CA THR A 18 -35.55 -10.00 18.11
C THR A 18 -34.33 -9.08 18.13
N PRO A 19 -33.33 -9.35 18.99
CA PRO A 19 -32.14 -8.50 19.02
C PRO A 19 -31.60 -8.40 17.60
N PRO A 20 -31.18 -7.20 17.15
CA PRO A 20 -30.68 -7.03 15.80
C PRO A 20 -29.56 -8.04 15.57
N LEU A 21 -29.66 -8.79 14.47
CA LEU A 21 -28.73 -9.88 14.12
C LEU A 21 -27.26 -9.38 14.08
N HIS A 22 -27.11 -8.08 13.86
CA HIS A 22 -25.85 -7.36 13.75
C HIS A 22 -25.86 -6.11 14.65
N PRO A 23 -24.77 -5.81 15.39
CA PRO A 23 -24.66 -4.59 16.16
C PRO A 23 -24.64 -3.35 15.26
N ARG A 24 -25.32 -2.28 15.70
CA ARG A 24 -25.23 -0.95 15.08
C ARG A 24 -23.91 -0.30 15.46
N ASP A 25 -23.28 0.37 14.50
CA ASP A 25 -22.07 1.14 14.76
C ASP A 25 -22.36 2.32 15.69
N SER A 26 -21.51 2.52 16.71
CA SER A 26 -21.74 3.55 17.73
C SER A 26 -21.56 4.98 17.21
N SER A 27 -20.77 5.15 16.15
CA SER A 27 -20.38 6.47 15.64
C SER A 27 -21.11 6.83 14.35
N TYR A 28 -21.43 5.83 13.54
CA TYR A 28 -21.95 6.02 12.18
C TYR A 28 -23.29 5.31 11.93
N TYR A 29 -24.18 5.40 12.92
CA TYR A 29 -25.56 4.98 12.79
C TYR A 29 -26.50 6.15 13.13
N PHE A 30 -26.82 6.96 12.12
CA PHE A 30 -27.61 8.17 12.32
C PHE A 30 -29.12 7.87 12.30
N GLU A 31 -29.78 8.03 13.45
CA GLU A 31 -31.24 7.94 13.54
C GLU A 31 -31.92 9.20 12.97
N GLY A 32 -33.12 9.01 12.41
CA GLY A 32 -33.94 10.13 11.94
C GLY A 32 -33.52 10.80 10.62
N ILE A 33 -32.50 10.30 9.92
CA ILE A 33 -32.15 10.80 8.59
C ILE A 33 -33.02 10.11 7.53
N SER A 34 -33.96 10.85 6.95
CA SER A 34 -34.75 10.41 5.79
C SER A 34 -33.85 10.17 4.59
N GLY A 35 -34.08 9.07 3.86
CA GLY A 35 -33.29 8.72 2.67
C GLY A 35 -31.93 8.08 2.96
N SER A 36 -31.60 7.77 4.23
CA SER A 36 -30.42 6.97 4.57
C SER A 36 -30.57 5.51 4.17
N LEU A 37 -29.43 4.91 3.83
CA LEU A 37 -29.29 3.47 3.61
C LEU A 37 -28.57 2.84 4.80
N VAL A 38 -28.94 1.60 5.10
CA VAL A 38 -28.26 0.73 6.06
C VAL A 38 -27.28 -0.16 5.30
N PHE A 39 -26.01 -0.12 5.70
CA PHE A 39 -24.93 -0.93 5.17
C PHE A 39 -24.48 -1.95 6.22
N LEU A 40 -24.30 -3.20 5.81
CA LEU A 40 -23.67 -4.24 6.63
C LEU A 40 -22.21 -4.39 6.19
N VAL A 41 -21.28 -4.02 7.06
CA VAL A 41 -19.84 -4.07 6.82
C VAL A 41 -19.19 -4.88 7.94
N ASP A 42 -18.57 -6.01 7.62
CA ASP A 42 -17.81 -6.82 8.59
C ASP A 42 -18.62 -7.14 9.87
N GLY A 43 -19.91 -7.45 9.68
CA GLY A 43 -20.83 -7.77 10.77
C GLY A 43 -21.42 -6.58 11.53
N TYR A 44 -21.11 -5.33 11.16
CA TYR A 44 -21.65 -4.12 11.79
C TYR A 44 -22.59 -3.35 10.85
N LEU A 45 -23.68 -2.79 11.40
CA LEU A 45 -24.62 -1.96 10.67
C LEU A 45 -24.23 -0.47 10.74
N PHE A 46 -24.11 0.16 9.58
CA PHE A 46 -23.86 1.59 9.40
C PHE A 46 -25.07 2.22 8.74
N LYS A 47 -25.51 3.40 9.22
CA LYS A 47 -26.65 4.10 8.62
C LYS A 47 -26.24 5.51 8.22
N VAL A 48 -26.10 5.72 6.91
CA VAL A 48 -25.60 6.96 6.33
C VAL A 48 -26.38 7.36 5.08
N HIS A 49 -26.36 8.65 4.74
CA HIS A 49 -27.02 9.13 3.53
C HIS A 49 -26.14 8.85 2.29
N PRO A 50 -26.66 8.22 1.22
CA PRO A 50 -25.85 7.75 0.10
C PRO A 50 -25.14 8.86 -0.68
N SER A 51 -25.63 10.11 -0.60
CA SER A 51 -25.01 11.25 -1.29
C SER A 51 -23.59 11.56 -0.82
N ILE A 52 -23.17 11.09 0.36
CA ILE A 52 -21.80 11.31 0.85
C ILE A 52 -20.77 10.55 0.00
N PHE A 53 -21.21 9.52 -0.74
CA PHE A 53 -20.37 8.71 -1.62
C PHE A 53 -20.40 9.20 -3.08
N ALA A 54 -21.09 10.31 -3.37
CA ALA A 54 -21.15 10.82 -4.74
C ALA A 54 -19.75 11.20 -5.22
N PRO A 55 -19.29 10.68 -6.37
CA PRO A 55 -18.00 11.07 -6.93
C PRO A 55 -18.02 12.56 -7.32
N GLN A 56 -16.91 13.22 -7.03
CA GLN A 56 -16.71 14.63 -7.35
C GLN A 56 -16.14 14.74 -8.77
N LEU A 57 -16.98 14.49 -9.78
CA LEU A 57 -16.66 14.73 -11.20
C LEU A 57 -17.13 16.14 -11.58
N GLU A 58 -16.22 17.13 -11.65
CA GLU A 58 -16.53 18.44 -12.25
C GLU A 58 -16.44 18.42 -13.79
N PRO A 59 -17.27 19.19 -14.52
CA PRO A 59 -18.69 19.42 -14.35
C PRO A 59 -19.44 18.65 -15.45
N SER A 60 -20.08 17.53 -15.11
CA SER A 60 -21.15 16.99 -15.95
C SER A 60 -22.49 17.30 -15.28
N PRO A 61 -23.44 17.96 -15.97
CA PRO A 61 -24.75 18.32 -15.40
C PRO A 61 -25.69 17.12 -15.25
N LYS A 62 -25.18 15.89 -15.32
CA LYS A 62 -25.99 14.69 -15.17
C LYS A 62 -26.10 14.37 -13.69
N VAL A 63 -27.35 14.37 -13.20
CA VAL A 63 -27.76 13.83 -11.91
C VAL A 63 -26.96 12.55 -11.65
N VAL A 64 -26.00 12.64 -10.74
CA VAL A 64 -25.11 11.52 -10.41
C VAL A 64 -25.97 10.51 -9.66
N ASN A 65 -26.28 9.40 -10.33
CA ASN A 65 -27.03 8.33 -9.69
C ASN A 65 -26.15 7.68 -8.62
N CYS A 66 -26.36 8.00 -7.35
CA CYS A 66 -25.53 7.48 -6.27
C CYS A 66 -25.61 5.93 -6.18
N SER A 67 -26.68 5.31 -6.69
CA SER A 67 -26.77 3.84 -6.75
C SER A 67 -25.75 3.23 -7.71
N SER A 68 -25.26 3.99 -8.71
CA SER A 68 -24.28 3.51 -9.67
C SER A 68 -22.85 3.51 -9.15
N TYR A 69 -22.57 3.87 -7.90
CA TYR A 69 -21.21 3.75 -7.31
C TYR A 69 -21.20 2.83 -6.10
N LEU A 70 -22.34 2.72 -5.40
CA LEU A 70 -22.49 1.75 -4.32
C LEU A 70 -22.32 0.31 -4.82
N HIS A 71 -22.66 0.01 -6.08
CA HIS A 71 -22.39 -1.32 -6.65
C HIS A 71 -20.89 -1.68 -6.66
N LEU A 72 -19.97 -0.71 -6.60
CA LEU A 72 -18.52 -0.96 -6.54
C LEU A 72 -18.04 -1.44 -5.15
N LEU A 73 -18.90 -1.29 -4.14
CA LEU A 73 -18.67 -1.80 -2.79
C LEU A 73 -19.38 -3.15 -2.54
N VAL A 74 -20.20 -3.58 -3.49
CA VAL A 74 -21.11 -4.72 -3.35
C VAL A 74 -20.68 -5.80 -4.34
N ASP A 75 -20.87 -7.06 -3.98
CA ASP A 75 -20.62 -8.19 -4.86
C ASP A 75 -21.73 -8.28 -5.92
N PRO A 76 -21.43 -8.15 -7.22
CA PRO A 76 -22.44 -8.28 -8.27
C PRO A 76 -23.00 -9.71 -8.40
N ASP A 77 -22.27 -10.73 -7.93
CA ASP A 77 -22.66 -12.14 -8.04
C ASP A 77 -23.37 -12.66 -6.77
N ALA A 78 -23.43 -11.86 -5.70
CA ALA A 78 -24.19 -12.21 -4.50
C ALA A 78 -25.70 -12.08 -4.75
N SER A 79 -26.42 -13.20 -4.61
CA SER A 79 -27.87 -13.31 -4.85
C SER A 79 -28.76 -12.43 -3.95
N THR A 80 -28.19 -11.73 -2.97
CA THR A 80 -28.92 -10.96 -1.96
C THR A 80 -28.20 -9.65 -1.63
N THR A 81 -28.34 -8.65 -2.50
CA THR A 81 -28.04 -7.26 -2.12
C THR A 81 -29.33 -6.64 -1.64
N GLY A 82 -29.51 -6.55 -0.31
CA GLY A 82 -30.70 -5.94 0.27
C GLY A 82 -30.92 -4.51 -0.20
N THR A 83 -32.15 -4.00 -0.07
CA THR A 83 -32.50 -2.65 -0.53
C THR A 83 -31.84 -1.54 0.30
N GLY A 84 -31.28 -1.87 1.47
CA GLY A 84 -30.69 -0.92 2.42
C GLY A 84 -31.72 -0.11 3.19
N THR A 85 -33.01 -0.44 3.09
CA THR A 85 -34.07 0.37 3.68
C THR A 85 -34.18 0.23 5.20
N ASN A 86 -33.69 -0.88 5.77
CA ASN A 86 -33.76 -1.17 7.19
C ASN A 86 -32.72 -2.22 7.62
N ASP A 87 -32.59 -2.44 8.94
CA ASP A 87 -31.58 -3.32 9.55
C ASP A 87 -31.73 -4.80 9.17
N ALA A 88 -32.94 -5.23 8.81
CA ALA A 88 -33.21 -6.61 8.38
C ALA A 88 -32.94 -6.82 6.89
N ASP A 89 -32.73 -5.73 6.13
CA ASP A 89 -32.45 -5.75 4.69
C ASP A 89 -31.32 -4.76 4.32
N PRO A 90 -30.11 -4.88 4.89
CA PRO A 90 -29.02 -3.96 4.65
C PRO A 90 -28.32 -4.21 3.30
N VAL A 91 -27.65 -3.18 2.77
CA VAL A 91 -26.70 -3.32 1.65
C VAL A 91 -25.41 -3.97 2.18
N ILE A 92 -25.06 -5.15 1.67
CA ILE A 92 -23.87 -5.88 2.11
C ILE A 92 -22.65 -5.33 1.39
N VAL A 93 -21.67 -4.85 2.16
CA VAL A 93 -20.38 -4.42 1.64
C VAL A 93 -19.38 -5.55 1.81
N ILE A 94 -18.78 -5.99 0.70
CA ILE A 94 -17.82 -7.10 0.70
C ILE A 94 -16.38 -6.61 0.70
N ASN A 95 -15.49 -7.42 1.29
CA ASN A 95 -14.05 -7.18 1.32
C ASN A 95 -13.68 -5.80 1.89
N VAL A 96 -14.40 -5.37 2.93
CA VAL A 96 -14.12 -4.15 3.70
C VAL A 96 -14.32 -4.46 5.17
N ARG A 97 -13.30 -4.20 6.00
CA ARG A 97 -13.43 -4.30 7.46
C ARG A 97 -14.18 -3.09 8.01
N ALA A 98 -14.91 -3.27 9.11
CA ALA A 98 -15.69 -2.19 9.72
C ALA A 98 -14.82 -0.96 10.04
N GLN A 99 -13.58 -1.19 10.50
CA GLN A 99 -12.64 -0.10 10.82
C GLN A 99 -12.25 0.73 9.58
N GLN A 100 -12.05 0.09 8.42
CA GLN A 100 -11.70 0.79 7.19
C GLN A 100 -12.84 1.70 6.74
N PHE A 101 -14.07 1.20 6.88
CA PHE A 101 -15.26 1.97 6.59
C PHE A 101 -15.44 3.15 7.55
N ARG A 102 -15.16 2.98 8.85
CA ARG A 102 -15.12 4.10 9.82
C ARG A 102 -14.10 5.16 9.42
N HIS A 103 -12.91 4.77 8.98
CA HIS A 103 -11.89 5.73 8.52
C HIS A 103 -12.37 6.55 7.31
N LEU A 104 -13.02 5.90 6.34
CA LEU A 104 -13.63 6.60 5.21
C LEU A 104 -14.72 7.57 5.67
N LEU A 105 -15.65 7.11 6.52
CA LEU A 105 -16.75 7.95 7.01
C LEU A 105 -16.25 9.14 7.83
N LEU A 106 -15.18 8.98 8.61
CA LEU A 106 -14.52 10.08 9.33
C LEU A 106 -14.04 11.16 8.35
N ALA A 107 -13.43 10.75 7.23
CA ALA A 107 -12.95 11.69 6.22
C ALA A 107 -14.09 12.38 5.45
N LEU A 108 -15.22 11.69 5.24
CA LEU A 108 -16.37 12.22 4.49
C LEU A 108 -17.30 13.10 5.32
N THR A 109 -17.45 12.79 6.60
CA THR A 109 -18.46 13.41 7.47
C THR A 109 -17.86 14.26 8.58
N GLY A 110 -16.54 14.21 8.74
CA GLY A 110 -15.81 14.97 9.74
C GLY A 110 -16.04 16.47 9.63
N ARG A 111 -16.11 17.14 10.78
CA ARG A 111 -16.44 18.56 10.88
C ARG A 111 -15.36 19.32 11.62
N PRO A 112 -15.08 20.58 11.26
CA PRO A 112 -14.24 21.43 12.08
C PRO A 112 -14.71 21.46 13.53
N GLY A 113 -13.81 21.24 14.48
CA GLY A 113 -14.10 21.17 15.91
C GLY A 113 -14.33 19.75 16.45
N ASP A 114 -14.56 18.75 15.60
CA ASP A 114 -14.55 17.34 16.01
C ASP A 114 -13.10 16.89 16.29
N SER A 115 -12.85 16.30 17.47
CA SER A 115 -11.49 16.00 17.91
C SER A 115 -10.83 14.90 17.07
N GLU A 116 -11.59 13.90 16.63
CA GLU A 116 -11.08 12.79 15.83
C GLU A 116 -10.75 13.25 14.40
N TYR A 117 -11.62 14.06 13.81
CA TYR A 117 -11.38 14.67 12.50
C TYR A 117 -10.21 15.65 12.51
N MET A 118 -10.14 16.53 13.53
CA MET A 118 -9.00 17.44 13.67
C MET A 118 -7.70 16.67 13.93
N SER A 119 -7.75 15.51 14.60
CA SER A 119 -6.61 14.61 14.70
C SER A 119 -6.23 14.04 13.34
N LEU A 120 -7.19 13.53 12.56
CA LEU A 120 -6.95 13.05 11.19
C LEU A 120 -6.30 14.10 10.30
N LEU A 121 -6.61 15.38 10.44
CA LEU A 121 -5.92 16.43 9.67
C LEU A 121 -4.48 16.65 10.17
N ALA A 122 -4.30 16.73 11.50
CA ALA A 122 -2.99 16.94 12.11
C ALA A 122 -2.04 15.75 11.93
N ASP A 123 -2.57 14.52 11.87
CA ASP A 123 -1.81 13.28 11.74
C ASP A 123 -1.10 13.17 10.38
N GLY A 124 -1.53 13.91 9.36
CA GLY A 124 -0.91 13.93 8.03
C GLY A 124 -0.05 15.17 7.79
N GLU A 125 -0.31 16.24 8.54
CA GLU A 125 0.47 17.47 8.46
C GLU A 125 1.75 17.41 9.31
N LYS A 126 1.69 16.76 10.48
CA LYS A 126 2.75 16.85 11.49
C LYS A 126 3.58 15.58 11.53
N ASP A 127 4.82 15.67 11.06
CA ASP A 127 5.77 14.56 10.97
C ASP A 127 5.89 13.73 12.25
N TYR A 128 5.94 14.36 13.42
CA TYR A 128 6.09 13.68 14.71
C TYR A 128 4.87 12.83 15.12
N ARG A 129 3.74 12.95 14.41
CA ARG A 129 2.53 12.14 14.64
C ARG A 129 2.44 10.93 13.74
N HIS A 130 3.32 10.82 12.73
CA HIS A 130 3.33 9.70 11.82
C HIS A 130 3.62 8.39 12.57
N SER A 131 2.77 7.40 12.34
CA SER A 131 2.82 6.08 12.95
C SER A 131 2.25 5.03 12.00
N GLN A 132 2.44 3.76 12.33
CA GLN A 132 1.79 2.67 11.58
C GLN A 132 0.25 2.81 11.59
N ALA A 133 -0.35 3.22 12.71
CA ALA A 133 -1.80 3.38 12.83
C ALA A 133 -2.33 4.52 11.94
N THR A 134 -1.63 5.67 11.90
CA THR A 134 -2.03 6.79 11.03
C THR A 134 -1.80 6.46 9.56
N PHE A 135 -0.73 5.75 9.22
CA PHE A 135 -0.48 5.24 7.86
C PHE A 135 -1.63 4.32 7.39
N ILE A 136 -2.02 3.34 8.21
CA ILE A 136 -3.14 2.43 7.90
C ILE A 136 -4.45 3.22 7.73
N ARG A 137 -4.68 4.24 8.56
CA ARG A 137 -5.88 5.10 8.44
C ARG A 137 -5.96 5.78 7.06
N TYR A 138 -4.86 6.37 6.57
CA TYR A 138 -4.86 6.97 5.23
C TYR A 138 -4.90 5.93 4.11
N LEU A 139 -4.29 4.77 4.31
CA LEU A 139 -4.35 3.66 3.36
C LEU A 139 -5.79 3.18 3.17
N ASP A 140 -6.55 3.03 4.25
CA ASP A 140 -7.97 2.67 4.21
C ASP A 140 -8.80 3.71 3.45
N ILE A 141 -8.59 5.00 3.76
CA ILE A 141 -9.29 6.09 3.08
C ILE A 141 -8.95 6.08 1.58
N ALA A 142 -7.67 5.99 1.22
CA ALA A 142 -7.25 5.96 -0.17
C ALA A 142 -7.83 4.74 -0.91
N THR A 143 -7.74 3.55 -0.32
CA THR A 143 -8.24 2.31 -0.95
C THR A 143 -9.73 2.40 -1.25
N LEU A 144 -10.54 2.83 -0.27
CA LEU A 144 -11.98 2.93 -0.44
C LEU A 144 -12.37 4.10 -1.34
N ALA A 145 -11.68 5.24 -1.25
CA ALA A 145 -11.89 6.38 -2.14
C ALA A 145 -11.58 6.02 -3.60
N SER A 146 -10.53 5.23 -3.85
CA SER A 146 -10.21 4.70 -5.19
C SER A 146 -11.33 3.79 -5.70
N ARG A 147 -11.77 2.80 -4.89
CA ARG A 147 -12.88 1.90 -5.24
C ARG A 147 -14.18 2.64 -5.57
N LEU A 148 -14.46 3.72 -4.84
CA LEU A 148 -15.64 4.57 -5.03
C LEU A 148 -15.46 5.67 -6.09
N GLN A 149 -14.30 5.74 -6.76
CA GLN A 149 -13.97 6.78 -7.75
C GLN A 149 -14.03 8.22 -7.19
N MET A 150 -13.73 8.39 -5.90
CA MET A 150 -13.66 9.69 -5.22
C MET A 150 -12.28 10.31 -5.39
N ILE A 151 -11.98 10.79 -6.60
CA ILE A 151 -10.64 11.21 -7.03
C ILE A 151 -9.98 12.21 -6.08
N ASN A 152 -10.69 13.25 -5.63
CA ASN A 152 -10.13 14.27 -4.75
C ASN A 152 -9.76 13.71 -3.36
N LEU A 153 -10.64 12.88 -2.79
CA LEU A 153 -10.38 12.25 -1.49
C LEU A 153 -9.23 11.24 -1.59
N PHE A 154 -9.20 10.48 -2.68
CA PHE A 154 -8.12 9.56 -2.99
C PHE A 154 -6.77 10.30 -3.10
N SER A 155 -6.71 11.36 -3.91
CA SER A 155 -5.51 12.19 -4.10
C SER A 155 -5.04 12.81 -2.79
N TRP A 156 -5.97 13.33 -1.98
CA TRP A 156 -5.66 13.84 -0.66
C TRP A 156 -5.06 12.76 0.24
N ALA A 157 -5.70 11.59 0.36
CA ALA A 157 -5.22 10.51 1.22
C ALA A 157 -3.86 9.98 0.76
N LEU A 158 -3.65 9.84 -0.55
CA LEU A 158 -2.37 9.43 -1.12
C LEU A 158 -1.27 10.47 -0.83
N SER A 159 -1.60 11.76 -0.88
CA SER A 159 -0.64 12.81 -0.49
C SER A 159 -0.21 12.69 0.98
N GLN A 160 -1.11 12.24 1.87
CA GLN A 160 -0.77 11.99 3.28
C GLN A 160 0.12 10.75 3.43
N LEU A 161 -0.13 9.67 2.68
CA LEU A 161 0.74 8.50 2.64
C LEU A 161 2.15 8.86 2.15
N THR A 162 2.26 9.66 1.09
CA THR A 162 3.54 10.16 0.58
C THR A 162 4.31 10.96 1.63
N ARG A 163 3.61 11.81 2.41
CA ARG A 163 4.21 12.53 3.53
C ARG A 163 4.73 11.58 4.60
N HIS A 164 3.99 10.52 4.95
CA HIS A 164 4.47 9.50 5.89
C HIS A 164 5.78 8.88 5.40
N ILE A 165 5.82 8.38 4.17
CA ILE A 165 6.99 7.70 3.59
C ILE A 165 8.23 8.61 3.54
N ASN A 166 8.01 9.89 3.26
CA ASN A 166 9.08 10.89 3.19
C ASN A 166 9.39 11.57 4.53
N SER A 167 8.65 11.27 5.60
CA SER A 167 8.85 11.86 6.91
C SER A 167 10.19 11.48 7.54
N SER A 168 10.85 12.40 8.22
CA SER A 168 12.07 12.12 8.98
C SER A 168 11.81 11.54 10.37
N CYS A 169 10.59 11.71 10.89
CA CYS A 169 10.21 11.25 12.23
C CYS A 169 9.64 9.83 12.26
N TRP A 170 9.41 9.23 11.09
CA TRP A 170 8.83 7.90 10.98
C TRP A 170 9.55 7.04 9.95
N THR A 171 9.71 5.77 10.30
CA THR A 171 10.19 4.72 9.42
C THR A 171 9.16 3.58 9.46
N PRO A 172 8.97 2.84 8.35
CA PRO A 172 8.05 1.70 8.31
C PRO A 172 8.65 0.46 9.00
N ASP A 173 9.41 0.67 10.08
CA ASP A 173 10.02 -0.41 10.86
C ASP A 173 8.96 -1.06 11.75
N GLY A 174 9.04 -2.39 11.89
CA GLY A 174 8.11 -3.17 12.69
C GLY A 174 7.44 -4.29 11.89
N THR A 175 6.51 -4.97 12.54
CA THR A 175 5.72 -6.05 11.92
C THR A 175 4.50 -5.48 11.24
N TRP A 176 4.30 -5.86 9.98
CA TRP A 176 3.15 -5.45 9.18
C TRP A 176 2.25 -6.65 8.90
N ASP A 177 0.95 -6.46 9.09
CA ASP A 177 -0.05 -7.47 8.73
C ASP A 177 -0.03 -7.70 7.22
N LYS A 178 -0.13 -8.97 6.82
CA LYS A 178 -0.19 -9.39 5.41
C LYS A 178 -1.26 -8.62 4.62
N SER A 179 -2.44 -8.45 5.21
CA SER A 179 -3.56 -7.75 4.58
C SER A 179 -3.27 -6.27 4.30
N VAL A 180 -2.47 -5.61 5.13
CA VAL A 180 -2.04 -4.22 4.91
C VAL A 180 -1.07 -4.15 3.73
N ILE A 181 -0.13 -5.09 3.64
CA ILE A 181 0.82 -5.15 2.51
C ILE A 181 0.07 -5.39 1.19
N ILE A 182 -0.88 -6.32 1.19
CA ILE A 182 -1.74 -6.60 0.02
C ILE A 182 -2.53 -5.35 -0.38
N GLN A 183 -3.09 -4.63 0.60
CA GLN A 183 -3.83 -3.40 0.36
C GLN A 183 -2.95 -2.29 -0.25
N VAL A 184 -1.69 -2.14 0.21
CA VAL A 184 -0.73 -1.19 -0.39
C VAL A 184 -0.41 -1.56 -1.83
N ALA A 185 -0.15 -2.85 -2.11
CA ALA A 185 0.14 -3.31 -3.46
C ALA A 185 -1.05 -3.14 -4.41
N GLY A 186 -2.27 -3.45 -3.95
CA GLY A 186 -3.49 -3.20 -4.70
C GLY A 186 -3.72 -1.71 -5.00
N LEU A 187 -3.41 -0.84 -4.04
CA LEU A 187 -3.52 0.61 -4.23
C LEU A 187 -2.50 1.16 -5.24
N GLU A 188 -1.26 0.66 -5.20
CA GLU A 188 -0.21 1.04 -6.14
C GLU A 188 -0.59 0.67 -7.58
N LYS A 189 -1.14 -0.52 -7.78
CA LYS A 189 -1.69 -0.91 -9.09
C LYS A 189 -2.77 0.05 -9.58
N SER A 190 -3.75 0.37 -8.73
CA SER A 190 -4.82 1.32 -9.09
C SER A 190 -4.29 2.70 -9.50
N THR A 191 -3.13 3.12 -8.96
CA THR A 191 -2.47 4.37 -9.42
C THR A 191 -1.79 4.24 -10.78
N SER A 192 -1.24 3.06 -11.10
CA SER A 192 -0.48 2.81 -12.33
C SER A 192 -1.38 2.61 -13.56
N GLU A 193 -2.58 2.04 -13.37
CA GLU A 193 -3.54 1.79 -14.46
C GLU A 193 -4.41 2.99 -14.83
N ALA A 194 -4.43 4.01 -13.97
CA ALA A 194 -5.36 5.10 -14.13
C ALA A 194 -4.85 6.18 -15.12
N PRO A 195 -5.75 6.90 -15.81
CA PRO A 195 -5.37 7.82 -16.88
C PRO A 195 -4.36 8.88 -16.42
N GLU A 196 -3.37 9.17 -17.26
CA GLU A 196 -2.22 10.07 -16.99
C GLU A 196 -2.62 11.47 -16.51
N PHE A 197 -3.84 11.93 -16.81
CA PHE A 197 -4.38 13.22 -16.37
C PHE A 197 -4.95 13.22 -14.94
N VAL A 198 -5.20 12.05 -14.35
CA VAL A 198 -5.75 11.88 -12.99
C VAL A 198 -4.64 11.62 -11.98
N TYR A 199 -3.57 10.95 -12.39
CA TYR A 199 -2.48 10.55 -11.52
C TYR A 199 -1.14 10.88 -12.16
N SER A 200 -0.51 11.95 -11.67
CA SER A 200 0.88 12.21 -12.03
C SER A 200 1.76 11.01 -11.63
N SER A 201 2.82 10.75 -12.39
CA SER A 201 3.82 9.68 -12.18
C SER A 201 4.47 9.66 -10.78
N PHE A 202 4.17 10.65 -9.93
CA PHE A 202 4.59 10.76 -8.54
C PHE A 202 3.71 9.95 -7.55
N CYS A 203 2.60 9.36 -7.99
CA CYS A 203 1.63 8.69 -7.11
C CYS A 203 2.01 7.24 -6.74
N SER A 204 2.61 6.48 -7.66
CA SER A 204 2.98 5.07 -7.43
C SER A 204 4.32 4.90 -6.71
N VAL A 205 5.28 5.80 -6.98
CA VAL A 205 6.65 5.76 -6.41
C VAL A 205 6.68 5.66 -4.88
N PRO A 206 5.89 6.44 -4.11
CA PRO A 206 5.89 6.37 -2.64
C PRO A 206 5.47 5.00 -2.11
N LEU A 207 4.42 4.40 -2.67
CA LEU A 207 3.95 3.08 -2.22
C LEU A 207 4.96 1.99 -2.54
N ARG A 208 5.66 2.07 -3.68
CA ARG A 208 6.77 1.16 -3.99
C ARG A 208 7.95 1.31 -3.04
N ILE A 209 8.28 2.54 -2.63
CA ILE A 209 9.31 2.79 -1.60
C ILE A 209 8.93 2.10 -0.29
N PHE A 210 7.67 2.24 0.14
CA PHE A 210 7.16 1.58 1.34
C PHE A 210 7.29 0.05 1.23
N LEU A 211 6.78 -0.52 0.13
CA LEU A 211 6.82 -1.96 -0.10
C LEU A 211 8.27 -2.46 -0.09
N ARG A 212 9.18 -1.82 -0.83
CA ARG A 212 10.60 -2.20 -0.82
C ARG A 212 11.21 -2.22 0.59
N HIS A 213 10.84 -1.26 1.44
CA HIS A 213 11.36 -1.19 2.80
C HIS A 213 10.82 -2.33 3.68
N VAL A 214 9.50 -2.51 3.71
CA VAL A 214 8.85 -3.52 4.55
C VAL A 214 9.21 -4.94 4.12
N LEU A 215 9.46 -5.12 2.82
CA LEU A 215 9.84 -6.39 2.22
C LEU A 215 11.37 -6.63 2.24
N ALA A 216 12.18 -5.64 2.63
CA ALA A 216 13.62 -5.81 2.76
C ALA A 216 13.98 -6.66 3.99
N PRO A 217 15.11 -7.38 3.97
CA PRO A 217 15.56 -8.14 5.13
C PRO A 217 15.88 -7.17 6.28
N SER A 218 15.16 -7.30 7.39
CA SER A 218 15.60 -6.65 8.62
C SER A 218 16.90 -7.30 9.10
N VAL A 219 17.77 -6.50 9.73
CA VAL A 219 19.12 -6.88 10.16
C VAL A 219 19.12 -8.04 11.18
N ARG A 220 17.95 -8.46 11.70
CA ARG A 220 17.89 -9.35 12.86
C ARG A 220 17.94 -10.84 12.55
N ASP A 221 17.35 -11.31 11.47
CA ASP A 221 17.60 -12.65 10.92
C ASP A 221 16.82 -12.74 9.59
N PRO A 222 17.46 -13.14 8.47
CA PRO A 222 16.73 -13.39 7.22
C PRO A 222 15.57 -14.38 7.38
N SER A 223 15.61 -15.25 8.39
CA SER A 223 14.60 -16.30 8.61
C SER A 223 13.23 -15.79 9.10
N ASP A 224 13.14 -14.64 9.80
CA ASP A 224 11.87 -14.14 10.40
C ASP A 224 10.93 -13.45 9.40
N LEU A 225 11.40 -13.11 8.19
CA LEU A 225 10.63 -12.44 7.14
C LEU A 225 10.43 -13.30 5.88
N CYS A 226 10.95 -14.52 5.86
CA CYS A 226 10.94 -15.39 4.67
C CYS A 226 9.54 -15.93 4.29
N ILE A 227 8.69 -16.23 5.27
CA ILE A 227 7.36 -16.84 5.02
C ILE A 227 6.32 -15.80 4.55
N PRO A 228 6.23 -14.59 5.13
CA PRO A 228 5.25 -13.59 4.71
C PRO A 228 5.40 -13.17 3.24
N LEU A 229 6.63 -13.00 2.73
CA LEU A 229 6.89 -12.46 1.39
C LEU A 229 6.37 -13.35 0.26
N TYR A 230 6.57 -14.66 0.37
CA TYR A 230 6.05 -15.61 -0.60
C TYR A 230 4.55 -15.81 -0.50
N MET A 231 4.00 -15.83 0.72
CA MET A 231 2.55 -15.90 0.87
C MET A 231 1.87 -14.63 0.38
N ILE A 232 2.53 -13.47 0.53
CA ILE A 232 2.11 -12.20 -0.07
C ILE A 232 2.22 -12.32 -1.60
N TYR A 233 3.32 -12.85 -2.11
CA TYR A 233 3.52 -13.09 -3.54
C TYR A 233 2.41 -13.98 -4.14
N LYS A 234 2.15 -15.13 -3.53
CA LYS A 234 1.12 -16.08 -3.93
C LYS A 234 -0.26 -15.42 -3.90
N ASP A 235 -0.63 -14.75 -2.81
CA ASP A 235 -1.92 -14.07 -2.72
C ASP A 235 -2.01 -12.93 -3.76
N LEU A 236 -0.98 -12.10 -3.91
CA LEU A 236 -0.95 -11.04 -4.93
C LEU A 236 -1.05 -11.60 -6.35
N TYR A 237 -0.50 -12.79 -6.60
CA TYR A 237 -0.51 -13.44 -7.91
C TYR A 237 -1.84 -14.16 -8.21
N TYR A 238 -2.50 -14.73 -7.20
CA TYR A 238 -3.68 -15.59 -7.37
C TYR A 238 -5.02 -14.94 -7.00
N ASP A 239 -5.08 -14.04 -6.01
CA ASP A 239 -6.34 -13.34 -5.67
C ASP A 239 -6.69 -12.25 -6.69
N VAL A 240 -5.72 -11.85 -7.53
CA VAL A 240 -5.91 -10.76 -8.48
C VAL A 240 -5.20 -11.14 -9.77
N GLU A 241 -5.93 -11.73 -10.74
CA GLU A 241 -5.49 -12.11 -12.11
C GLU A 241 -4.80 -10.97 -12.91
N THR A 242 -4.62 -9.80 -12.32
CA THR A 242 -4.26 -8.55 -12.97
C THR A 242 -3.15 -7.78 -12.25
N LEU A 243 -2.44 -8.34 -11.25
CA LEU A 243 -1.32 -7.65 -10.58
C LEU A 243 0.03 -7.75 -11.31
N HIS A 244 0.11 -8.40 -12.47
CA HIS A 244 1.31 -8.75 -13.25
C HIS A 244 2.18 -7.59 -13.80
N ASP A 245 2.24 -6.40 -13.19
CA ASP A 245 3.02 -5.28 -13.76
C ASP A 245 3.72 -4.40 -12.73
N LEU A 246 3.94 -4.94 -11.52
CA LEU A 246 4.55 -4.16 -10.46
C LEU A 246 6.06 -4.44 -10.39
N GLY A 247 6.88 -3.40 -10.56
CA GLY A 247 8.34 -3.43 -10.32
C GLY A 247 8.75 -3.97 -8.95
N ILE A 248 7.81 -4.02 -7.99
CA ILE A 248 8.02 -4.67 -6.70
C ILE A 248 8.33 -6.17 -6.85
N PHE A 249 7.85 -6.84 -7.90
CA PHE A 249 8.17 -8.26 -8.13
C PHE A 249 9.62 -8.49 -8.50
N GLY A 250 10.24 -7.58 -9.26
CA GLY A 250 11.69 -7.64 -9.49
C GLY A 250 12.48 -7.49 -8.19
N TRP A 251 12.02 -6.61 -7.30
CA TRP A 251 12.62 -6.49 -5.95
C TRP A 251 12.43 -7.74 -5.08
N MET A 252 11.25 -8.35 -5.12
CA MET A 252 10.99 -9.62 -4.44
C MET A 252 11.87 -10.76 -5.01
N PHE A 253 12.06 -10.80 -6.33
CA PHE A 253 12.98 -11.75 -6.98
C PHE A 253 14.40 -11.58 -6.47
N VAL A 254 14.93 -10.36 -6.49
CA VAL A 254 16.28 -10.06 -5.97
C VAL A 254 16.40 -10.47 -4.51
N TYR A 255 15.38 -10.22 -3.69
CA TYR A 255 15.33 -10.65 -2.30
C TYR A 255 15.41 -12.17 -2.16
N VAL A 256 14.49 -12.91 -2.78
CA VAL A 256 14.42 -14.38 -2.72
C VAL A 256 15.73 -15.00 -3.20
N LEU A 257 16.28 -14.49 -4.29
CA LEU A 257 17.54 -14.96 -4.84
C LEU A 257 18.70 -14.72 -3.87
N SER A 258 18.75 -13.56 -3.20
CA SER A 258 19.82 -13.21 -2.25
C SER A 258 19.90 -14.12 -1.01
N LEU A 259 18.79 -14.78 -0.63
CA LEU A 259 18.74 -15.75 0.46
C LEU A 259 19.64 -16.97 0.19
N GLY A 260 19.71 -17.38 -1.07
CA GLY A 260 20.48 -18.53 -1.53
C GLY A 260 19.93 -19.89 -1.09
N HIS A 261 20.47 -20.94 -1.72
CA HIS A 261 19.96 -22.30 -1.61
C HIS A 261 20.07 -22.98 -0.25
N HIS A 262 20.89 -22.45 0.66
CA HIS A 262 20.96 -22.95 2.04
C HIS A 262 19.85 -22.42 2.94
N SER A 263 19.12 -21.39 2.51
CA SER A 263 18.00 -20.85 3.29
C SER A 263 16.91 -21.91 3.50
N PRO A 264 16.23 -21.93 4.65
CA PRO A 264 15.05 -22.77 4.86
C PRO A 264 14.00 -22.51 3.79
N TYR A 265 13.87 -21.26 3.36
CA TYR A 265 12.97 -20.85 2.30
C TYR A 265 13.18 -21.64 0.99
N TRP A 266 14.41 -21.67 0.46
CA TRP A 266 14.69 -22.45 -0.75
C TRP A 266 14.47 -23.95 -0.55
N ARG A 267 14.74 -24.46 0.65
CA ARG A 267 14.69 -25.91 0.92
C ARG A 267 13.27 -26.43 1.15
N GLU A 268 12.41 -25.63 1.76
CA GLU A 268 11.13 -26.08 2.30
C GLU A 268 9.93 -25.48 1.56
N MET A 269 10.06 -24.26 1.01
CA MET A 269 8.92 -23.52 0.43
C MET A 269 8.92 -23.49 -1.10
N LEU A 270 10.09 -23.71 -1.73
CA LEU A 270 10.23 -23.65 -3.17
C LEU A 270 10.15 -25.05 -3.81
N THR A 271 9.49 -25.12 -4.95
CA THR A 271 9.42 -26.36 -5.75
C THR A 271 10.80 -26.70 -6.34
N ARG A 272 10.91 -27.87 -6.97
CA ARG A 272 12.13 -28.25 -7.69
C ARG A 272 12.39 -27.31 -8.87
N ASP A 273 11.34 -26.88 -9.55
CA ASP A 273 11.45 -26.06 -10.75
C ASP A 273 11.87 -24.63 -10.37
N ASP A 274 11.26 -24.06 -9.32
CA ASP A 274 11.64 -22.75 -8.76
C ASP A 274 13.13 -22.70 -8.41
N ARG A 275 13.63 -23.73 -7.72
CA ARG A 275 15.06 -23.84 -7.36
C ARG A 275 15.96 -23.91 -8.58
N SER A 276 15.56 -24.66 -9.61
CA SER A 276 16.36 -24.83 -10.83
C SER A 276 16.53 -23.49 -11.53
N VAL A 277 15.46 -22.68 -11.61
CA VAL A 277 15.52 -21.33 -12.17
C VAL A 277 16.37 -20.40 -11.30
N LEU A 278 16.23 -20.44 -9.97
CA LEU A 278 17.05 -19.62 -9.08
C LEU A 278 18.55 -19.97 -9.16
N TYR A 279 18.90 -21.24 -9.36
CA TYR A 279 20.30 -21.61 -9.61
C TYR A 279 20.83 -21.04 -10.93
N MET A 280 20.01 -21.02 -11.99
CA MET A 280 20.39 -20.37 -13.26
C MET A 280 20.56 -18.86 -13.07
N ALA A 281 19.58 -18.19 -12.46
CA ALA A 281 19.65 -16.78 -12.15
C ALA A 281 20.87 -16.43 -11.29
N GLN A 282 21.19 -17.26 -10.29
CA GLN A 282 22.37 -17.08 -9.44
C GLN A 282 23.67 -17.10 -10.25
N ALA A 283 23.79 -17.99 -11.24
CA ALA A 283 24.95 -18.05 -12.12
C ALA A 283 25.02 -16.83 -13.05
N GLU A 284 23.88 -16.45 -13.64
CA GLU A 284 23.79 -15.33 -14.59
C GLU A 284 23.99 -13.96 -13.95
N LEU A 285 23.58 -13.78 -12.70
CA LEU A 285 23.68 -12.54 -11.93
C LEU A 285 24.92 -12.49 -11.04
N THR A 286 25.91 -13.36 -11.30
CA THR A 286 27.25 -13.20 -10.74
C THR A 286 27.96 -12.06 -11.48
N ASN A 287 28.56 -11.12 -10.74
CA ASN A 287 29.15 -9.89 -11.27
C ASN A 287 28.10 -8.98 -11.94
N LEU A 288 27.33 -8.26 -11.12
CA LEU A 288 26.28 -7.35 -11.61
C LEU A 288 26.81 -6.14 -12.39
N ALA A 289 28.07 -5.75 -12.21
CA ALA A 289 28.71 -4.67 -12.97
C ALA A 289 28.85 -5.01 -14.46
N ALA A 290 28.90 -6.30 -14.80
CA ALA A 290 28.90 -6.76 -16.19
C ALA A 290 27.50 -6.80 -16.83
N ARG A 291 26.43 -6.55 -16.05
CA ARG A 291 25.02 -6.67 -16.46
C ARG A 291 24.38 -5.30 -16.68
N SER A 292 24.65 -4.70 -17.84
CA SER A 292 24.08 -3.39 -18.22
C SER A 292 22.55 -3.41 -18.36
N ASP A 293 21.97 -4.58 -18.62
CA ASP A 293 20.53 -4.82 -18.76
C ASP A 293 19.75 -4.64 -17.46
N VAL A 294 20.40 -4.78 -16.30
CA VAL A 294 19.77 -4.68 -14.98
C VAL A 294 19.78 -3.23 -14.43
N TYR A 295 20.51 -2.31 -15.09
CA TYR A 295 20.60 -0.89 -14.70
C TYR A 295 21.25 -0.64 -13.32
N THR A 296 22.33 -1.36 -13.02
CA THR A 296 23.13 -1.20 -11.78
C THR A 296 24.28 -0.20 -11.91
N GLY A 297 24.54 0.35 -13.10
CA GLY A 297 25.71 1.22 -13.38
C GLY A 297 25.82 2.46 -12.50
N TRP A 298 24.70 2.95 -11.97
CA TRP A 298 24.68 4.06 -11.01
C TRP A 298 25.27 3.71 -9.61
N LEU A 299 25.53 2.42 -9.34
CA LEU A 299 26.11 1.89 -8.11
C LEU A 299 27.54 1.33 -8.28
N THR A 300 27.97 1.01 -9.50
CA THR A 300 29.23 0.30 -9.78
C THR A 300 30.48 1.14 -9.52
N ASN A 301 30.34 2.47 -9.42
CA ASN A 301 31.40 3.36 -8.97
C ASN A 301 30.90 4.21 -7.78
N PRO A 302 31.15 3.76 -6.54
CA PRO A 302 30.67 4.43 -5.34
C PRO A 302 31.18 5.88 -5.15
N LEU A 303 32.34 6.22 -5.73
CA LEU A 303 32.98 7.53 -5.56
C LEU A 303 32.59 8.53 -6.65
N ASP A 304 32.19 8.03 -7.81
CA ASP A 304 31.73 8.79 -8.96
C ASP A 304 30.61 8.02 -9.66
N PRO A 305 29.39 8.02 -9.08
CA PRO A 305 28.30 7.24 -9.63
C PRO A 305 27.93 7.76 -11.02
N GLU A 306 27.67 6.83 -11.94
CA GLU A 306 27.24 7.17 -13.30
C GLU A 306 26.00 8.08 -13.29
N TYR A 307 25.77 8.76 -14.42
CA TYR A 307 24.67 9.75 -14.59
C TYR A 307 24.82 11.04 -13.76
N ASN A 308 26.03 11.29 -13.23
CA ASN A 308 26.40 12.51 -12.51
C ASN A 308 25.44 12.82 -11.35
N ILE A 309 25.05 11.79 -10.59
CA ILE A 309 24.10 11.91 -9.46
C ILE A 309 24.57 12.99 -8.49
N LEU A 310 25.85 12.94 -8.12
CA LEU A 310 26.44 13.84 -7.14
C LEU A 310 26.67 15.24 -7.71
N GLY A 311 26.82 15.41 -9.03
CA GLY A 311 26.89 16.73 -9.66
C GLY A 311 25.55 17.42 -9.85
N ARG A 312 24.44 16.80 -9.42
CA ARG A 312 23.11 17.44 -9.40
C ARG A 312 22.90 18.36 -8.18
N SER A 313 23.77 18.31 -7.18
CA SER A 313 23.78 19.28 -6.10
C SER A 313 24.56 20.55 -6.50
N CYS A 314 24.14 21.71 -6.01
CA CYS A 314 24.94 22.94 -6.15
C CYS A 314 26.29 22.83 -5.42
N ASP A 315 27.21 23.74 -5.73
CA ASP A 315 28.58 23.74 -5.18
C ASP A 315 28.60 23.68 -3.64
N ASP A 316 27.75 24.45 -2.98
CA ASP A 316 27.61 24.47 -1.51
C ASP A 316 27.17 23.11 -0.93
N CYS A 317 26.41 22.34 -1.70
CA CYS A 317 25.83 21.06 -1.29
C CYS A 317 26.67 19.85 -1.72
N SER A 318 27.66 20.02 -2.61
CA SER A 318 28.45 18.93 -3.22
C SER A 318 29.21 18.07 -2.20
N SER A 319 29.98 18.70 -1.31
CA SER A 319 30.77 17.97 -0.30
C SER A 319 29.88 17.21 0.69
N HIS A 320 28.76 17.81 1.10
CA HIS A 320 27.79 17.17 1.98
C HIS A 320 27.09 15.99 1.29
N CYS A 321 26.66 16.18 0.03
CA CYS A 321 26.05 15.14 -0.78
C CYS A 321 26.98 13.93 -0.93
N LYS A 322 28.26 14.16 -1.27
CA LYS A 322 29.29 13.11 -1.34
C LYS A 322 29.49 12.38 -0.01
N ALA A 323 29.49 13.10 1.11
CA ALA A 323 29.62 12.49 2.43
C ALA A 323 28.41 11.61 2.78
N VAL A 324 27.19 12.10 2.57
CA VAL A 324 25.95 11.34 2.81
C VAL A 324 25.88 10.13 1.88
N TRP A 325 26.22 10.29 0.61
CA TRP A 325 26.33 9.18 -0.35
C TRP A 325 27.31 8.12 0.13
N GLY A 326 28.52 8.52 0.52
CA GLY A 326 29.55 7.61 1.05
C GLY A 326 29.10 6.82 2.27
N LEU A 327 28.26 7.39 3.14
CA LEU A 327 27.70 6.69 4.32
C LEU A 327 26.50 5.78 3.98
N THR A 328 25.95 5.86 2.77
CA THR A 328 24.73 5.17 2.36
C THR A 328 24.98 4.31 1.12
N TYR A 329 24.59 4.78 -0.06
CA TYR A 329 24.71 4.04 -1.32
C TYR A 329 26.17 3.75 -1.72
N GLY A 330 27.11 4.59 -1.30
CA GLY A 330 28.53 4.35 -1.47
C GLY A 330 29.05 3.09 -0.75
N GLN A 331 28.27 2.50 0.14
CA GLN A 331 28.60 1.24 0.84
C GLN A 331 28.24 -0.02 0.04
N VAL A 332 27.58 0.12 -1.11
CA VAL A 332 27.20 -1.02 -1.98
C VAL A 332 28.45 -1.69 -2.58
N GLY A 333 29.50 -0.91 -2.88
CA GLY A 333 30.72 -1.39 -3.54
C GLY A 333 30.57 -1.48 -5.05
N ASP A 334 31.57 -2.07 -5.72
CA ASP A 334 31.70 -2.01 -7.19
C ASP A 334 30.81 -3.01 -7.95
N LEU A 335 30.07 -3.85 -7.21
CA LEU A 335 29.17 -4.88 -7.77
C LEU A 335 29.83 -5.82 -8.80
N ASN A 336 31.14 -6.06 -8.66
CA ASN A 336 31.95 -6.82 -9.61
C ASN A 336 32.38 -8.19 -9.08
N SER A 337 31.64 -8.75 -8.12
CA SER A 337 32.08 -9.95 -7.42
C SER A 337 31.95 -11.20 -8.28
N SER A 338 32.98 -12.05 -8.24
CA SER A 338 32.94 -13.42 -8.77
C SER A 338 32.28 -14.42 -7.81
N GLU A 339 31.94 -14.00 -6.59
CA GLU A 339 31.23 -14.84 -5.61
C GLU A 339 29.72 -14.77 -5.87
N PRO A 340 29.04 -15.92 -6.09
CA PRO A 340 27.61 -15.93 -6.32
C PRO A 340 26.83 -15.25 -5.19
N LEU A 341 25.78 -14.51 -5.55
CA LEU A 341 24.87 -13.79 -4.64
C LEU A 341 25.50 -12.62 -3.85
N LYS A 342 26.82 -12.41 -3.89
CA LYS A 342 27.46 -11.34 -3.09
C LYS A 342 26.91 -9.96 -3.47
N ASP A 343 26.89 -9.65 -4.76
CA ASP A 343 26.39 -8.37 -5.28
C ASP A 343 24.90 -8.17 -4.99
N LEU A 344 24.07 -9.22 -5.14
CA LEU A 344 22.65 -9.19 -4.80
C LEU A 344 22.40 -8.89 -3.31
N ARG A 345 23.25 -9.44 -2.42
CA ARG A 345 23.19 -9.13 -0.97
C ARG A 345 23.55 -7.68 -0.65
N HIS A 346 24.23 -6.97 -1.54
CA HIS A 346 24.41 -5.52 -1.43
C HIS A 346 23.16 -4.77 -1.90
N LEU A 347 22.53 -5.21 -3.01
CA LEU A 347 21.31 -4.58 -3.52
C LEU A 347 20.13 -4.63 -2.54
N VAL A 348 19.95 -5.73 -1.80
CA VAL A 348 18.85 -5.83 -0.81
C VAL A 348 19.00 -4.86 0.38
N LYS A 349 20.14 -4.17 0.51
CA LYS A 349 20.36 -3.13 1.53
C LYS A 349 19.91 -1.73 1.09
N LEU A 350 19.61 -1.54 -0.20
CA LEU A 350 19.25 -0.24 -0.77
C LEU A 350 18.07 0.44 -0.06
N PRO A 351 16.99 -0.26 0.36
CA PRO A 351 15.89 0.39 1.09
C PRO A 351 16.34 1.02 2.42
N ARG A 352 17.29 0.40 3.12
CA ARG A 352 17.88 0.96 4.34
C ARG A 352 18.75 2.18 4.03
N TYR A 353 19.56 2.13 2.97
CA TYR A 353 20.36 3.28 2.55
C TYR A 353 19.48 4.46 2.14
N ARG A 354 18.32 4.19 1.53
CA ARG A 354 17.30 5.19 1.22
C ARG A 354 16.79 5.92 2.45
N ILE A 355 16.49 5.20 3.54
CA ILE A 355 16.08 5.83 4.81
C ILE A 355 17.20 6.67 5.41
N ALA A 356 18.43 6.15 5.44
CA ALA A 356 19.56 6.88 5.97
C ALA A 356 19.82 8.18 5.18
N PHE A 357 19.73 8.12 3.85
CA PHE A 357 19.86 9.28 2.98
C PHE A 357 18.71 10.28 3.22
N LYS A 358 17.45 9.80 3.25
CA LYS A 358 16.27 10.62 3.57
C LYS A 358 16.45 11.37 4.89
N ASN A 359 16.91 10.70 5.94
CA ASN A 359 17.09 11.31 7.25
C ASN A 359 18.18 12.38 7.24
N ALA A 360 19.25 12.17 6.47
CA ALA A 360 20.27 13.21 6.26
C ALA A 360 19.72 14.43 5.49
N VAL A 361 18.87 14.20 4.47
CA VAL A 361 18.22 15.27 3.69
C VAL A 361 17.33 16.16 4.55
N HIS A 362 16.57 15.58 5.49
CA HIS A 362 15.71 16.33 6.41
C HIS A 362 16.45 16.90 7.63
N GLY A 363 17.75 16.59 7.77
CA GLY A 363 18.62 17.21 8.75
C GLY A 363 19.12 18.59 8.28
N ILE A 364 20.37 18.91 8.63
CA ILE A 364 21.01 20.16 8.18
C ILE A 364 21.55 19.92 6.76
N TRP A 365 20.77 20.27 5.75
CA TRP A 365 21.24 20.32 4.37
C TRP A 365 21.81 21.73 4.04
N PRO A 366 22.94 21.87 3.34
CA PRO A 366 23.62 23.17 3.21
C PRO A 366 22.87 24.26 2.41
N CYS A 367 21.86 23.90 1.63
CA CYS A 367 21.19 24.80 0.69
C CYS A 367 19.66 24.72 0.81
N LEU A 368 18.99 25.87 0.60
CA LEU A 368 17.53 25.98 0.60
C LEU A 368 16.87 25.47 -0.70
N ASN A 369 17.67 25.18 -1.74
CA ASN A 369 17.21 24.76 -3.05
C ASN A 369 16.82 23.26 -3.12
N ASN A 370 16.60 22.60 -1.98
CA ASN A 370 16.16 21.22 -1.90
C ASN A 370 17.02 20.22 -2.70
N CYS A 371 18.33 20.49 -2.87
CA CYS A 371 19.23 19.62 -3.64
C CYS A 371 19.22 18.18 -3.11
N GLY A 372 19.15 17.99 -1.80
CA GLY A 372 19.06 16.66 -1.19
C GLY A 372 17.78 15.90 -1.57
N ILE A 373 16.63 16.59 -1.62
CA ILE A 373 15.36 16.00 -2.06
C ILE A 373 15.43 15.65 -3.55
N TYR A 374 16.02 16.52 -4.37
CA TYR A 374 16.18 16.26 -5.80
C TYR A 374 17.04 15.00 -6.05
N VAL A 375 18.18 14.87 -5.35
CA VAL A 375 19.03 13.68 -5.43
C VAL A 375 18.28 12.44 -4.93
N LEU A 376 17.58 12.52 -3.81
CA LEU A 376 16.78 11.40 -3.27
C LEU A 376 15.72 10.91 -4.28
N ASN A 377 15.00 11.83 -4.92
CA ASN A 377 14.00 11.49 -5.93
C ASN A 377 14.61 10.77 -7.16
N GLN A 378 15.82 11.15 -7.57
CA GLN A 378 16.52 10.45 -8.65
C GLN A 378 16.92 9.04 -8.23
N ILE A 379 17.39 8.87 -6.98
CA ILE A 379 17.72 7.55 -6.44
C ILE A 379 16.48 6.65 -6.37
N ASP A 380 15.35 7.19 -5.92
CA ASP A 380 14.08 6.47 -5.89
C ASP A 380 13.66 6.03 -7.31
N TRP A 381 13.85 6.88 -8.33
CA TRP A 381 13.59 6.54 -9.74
C TRP A 381 14.51 5.43 -10.27
N TRP A 382 15.81 5.45 -9.95
CA TRP A 382 16.73 4.40 -10.35
C TRP A 382 16.44 3.07 -9.66
N CYS A 383 16.04 3.11 -8.38
CA CYS A 383 15.61 1.92 -7.66
C CYS A 383 14.34 1.32 -8.27
N ASP A 384 13.37 2.15 -8.67
CA ASP A 384 12.18 1.70 -9.40
C ASP A 384 12.59 1.02 -10.72
N THR A 385 13.37 1.72 -11.54
CA THR A 385 13.84 1.24 -12.86
C THR A 385 14.59 -0.08 -12.76
N MET A 386 15.47 -0.23 -11.76
CA MET A 386 16.18 -1.48 -11.52
C MET A 386 15.21 -2.62 -11.17
N GLY A 387 14.21 -2.36 -10.32
CA GLY A 387 13.15 -3.31 -10.00
C GLY A 387 12.35 -3.73 -11.23
N ASP A 388 11.95 -2.77 -12.06
CA ASP A 388 11.23 -3.03 -13.31
C ASP A 388 12.05 -3.89 -14.27
N ASN A 389 13.35 -3.61 -14.41
CA ASN A 389 14.23 -4.42 -15.27
C ASN A 389 14.41 -5.84 -14.75
N PHE A 390 14.59 -6.02 -13.43
CA PHE A 390 14.59 -7.35 -12.83
C PHE A 390 13.26 -8.08 -13.09
N TYR A 391 12.13 -7.38 -13.00
CA TYR A 391 10.83 -7.96 -13.32
C TYR A 391 10.77 -8.38 -14.79
N VAL A 392 11.09 -7.50 -15.74
CA VAL A 392 10.99 -7.78 -17.18
C VAL A 392 11.92 -8.91 -17.62
N LEU A 393 13.19 -8.87 -17.20
CA LEU A 393 14.20 -9.85 -17.60
C LEU A 393 13.94 -11.23 -17.02
N TYR A 394 13.42 -11.28 -15.79
CA TYR A 394 13.17 -12.52 -15.07
C TYR A 394 11.67 -12.75 -14.86
N LYS A 395 10.84 -12.22 -15.77
CA LYS A 395 9.37 -12.30 -15.70
C LYS A 395 8.88 -13.73 -15.63
N HIS A 396 9.49 -14.61 -16.42
CA HIS A 396 9.18 -16.04 -16.40
C HIS A 396 9.44 -16.69 -15.04
N PHE A 397 10.41 -16.21 -14.25
CA PHE A 397 10.64 -16.67 -12.88
C PHE A 397 9.53 -16.19 -11.94
N VAL A 398 9.14 -14.91 -12.07
CA VAL A 398 8.02 -14.34 -11.34
C VAL A 398 6.76 -15.18 -11.63
N GLU A 399 6.40 -15.35 -12.90
CA GLU A 399 5.20 -16.10 -13.30
C GLU A 399 5.19 -17.59 -12.89
N TYR A 400 6.33 -18.29 -12.97
CA TYR A 400 6.39 -19.74 -12.65
C TYR A 400 6.25 -20.05 -11.15
N VAL A 401 6.90 -19.26 -10.29
CA VAL A 401 6.83 -19.39 -8.82
C VAL A 401 5.40 -19.23 -8.29
N GLY A 402 4.55 -18.55 -9.06
CA GLY A 402 3.10 -18.54 -8.85
C GLY A 402 2.50 -19.91 -9.16
N SER A 403 2.59 -20.38 -10.41
CA SER A 403 1.88 -21.56 -10.95
C SER A 403 2.14 -22.93 -10.28
N GLY A 404 3.31 -23.15 -9.67
CA GLY A 404 3.78 -24.49 -9.26
C GLY A 404 3.14 -25.13 -8.01
N LEU A 405 2.27 -24.42 -7.26
CA LEU A 405 1.69 -24.92 -5.99
C LEU A 405 0.21 -25.33 -6.07
N LEU A 406 -0.41 -25.28 -7.25
CA LEU A 406 -1.75 -25.87 -7.46
C LEU A 406 -1.68 -27.38 -7.77
N SER A 407 -0.50 -27.93 -8.01
CA SER A 407 -0.29 -29.34 -8.36
C SER A 407 0.16 -30.23 -7.20
N SER A 408 0.22 -29.71 -5.97
CA SER A 408 0.58 -30.49 -4.77
C SER A 408 -0.50 -30.48 -3.68
N GLY A 409 -1.75 -30.21 -4.06
CA GLY A 409 -2.93 -30.33 -3.21
C GLY A 409 -3.90 -31.36 -3.77
N ASP A 410 -3.48 -32.63 -3.78
CA ASP A 410 -4.35 -33.81 -3.74
C ASP A 410 -4.07 -34.59 -2.45
#